data_AF-A0A0Q6KRS6-F1
#
_entry.id   AF-A0A0Q6KRS6-F1
#
_cell.length_a   1.000
_cell.length_b   1.000
_cell.length_c   1.000
_cell.angle_alpha   90.00
_cell.angle_beta   90.00
_cell.angle_gamma   90.00
#
_symmetry.space_group_name_H-M   'P 1'
#
loop_
_entity.id
_entity.type
_entity.pdbx_description
1 polymer ?
#
loop_
_entity_poly.entity_id
_entity_poly.type
_entity_poly.pdbx_seq_one_letter_code
_entity_poly.pdbx_strand_id
1 'polypeptide(L)'
;MRLIGQRWEFQIGNTVVEVDNAYSWTLWGQERLLVNGEQAHASNGRMRFSQKYREPWLTPFGDGELKVWLRSTTTKIRCSVFLDGEEVPATAMYATNWQGPAGSWPTEDKWQKQPPGAGLAAN
;
A
#
# COMPACT_ATOMS: atom_id res chain seq x y z
N MET A 1 12.16 2.29 15.76
CA MET A 1 10.73 2.59 15.97
C MET A 1 9.92 1.34 15.69
N ARG A 2 8.87 1.06 16.46
CA ARG A 2 7.93 -0.04 16.14
C ARG A 2 6.95 0.47 15.09
N LEU A 3 6.88 -0.24 13.98
CA LEU A 3 6.04 0.07 12.81
C LEU A 3 5.03 -1.06 12.63
N ILE A 4 3.79 -0.67 12.31
CA ILE A 4 2.72 -1.56 11.87
C ILE A 4 2.57 -1.29 10.38
N GLY A 5 2.69 -2.31 9.55
CA GLY A 5 2.57 -2.17 8.11
C GLY A 5 1.57 -3.10 7.48
N GLN A 6 1.06 -2.64 6.35
CA GLN A 6 0.06 -3.30 5.52
C GLN A 6 0.50 -3.19 4.06
N ARG A 7 0.27 -4.26 3.31
CA ARG A 7 0.49 -4.33 1.86
C ARG A 7 -0.79 -4.77 1.19
N TRP A 8 -1.16 -4.10 0.11
CA TRP A 8 -2.21 -4.56 -0.80
C TRP A 8 -1.58 -4.89 -2.14
N GLU A 9 -1.95 -6.03 -2.70
CA GLU A 9 -1.52 -6.48 -4.01
C GLU A 9 -2.71 -6.43 -4.97
N PHE A 10 -2.47 -5.98 -6.19
CA PHE A 10 -3.45 -5.89 -7.26
C PHE A 10 -2.84 -6.45 -8.54
N GLN A 11 -3.59 -7.30 -9.24
CA GLN A 11 -3.19 -7.84 -10.55
C GLN A 11 -3.87 -7.04 -11.66
N ILE A 12 -3.09 -6.41 -12.53
CA ILE A 12 -3.57 -5.66 -13.69
C ILE A 12 -2.89 -6.22 -14.95
N GLY A 13 -3.59 -7.09 -15.68
CA GLY A 13 -2.99 -7.82 -16.80
C GLY A 13 -1.80 -8.66 -16.33
N ASN A 14 -0.60 -8.37 -16.85
CA ASN A 14 0.66 -9.01 -16.44
C ASN A 14 1.44 -8.22 -15.38
N THR A 15 0.89 -7.10 -14.91
CA THR A 15 1.55 -6.21 -13.95
C THR A 15 1.02 -6.46 -12.54
N VAL A 16 1.95 -6.64 -11.60
CA VAL A 16 1.64 -6.66 -10.17
C VAL A 16 1.85 -5.26 -9.62
N VAL A 17 0.81 -4.70 -9.01
CA VAL A 17 0.88 -3.43 -8.29
C VAL A 17 0.78 -3.72 -6.80
N GLU A 18 1.79 -3.29 -6.05
CA GLU A 18 1.81 -3.41 -4.60
C GLU A 18 1.76 -2.01 -3.96
N VAL A 19 0.90 -1.84 -2.97
CA VAL A 19 0.78 -0.61 -2.21
C VAL A 19 1.11 -0.93 -0.77
N ASP A 20 2.23 -0.41 -0.29
CA ASP A 20 2.66 -0.58 1.09
C ASP A 20 2.34 0.69 1.89
N ASN A 21 1.83 0.49 3.11
CA ASN A 21 1.71 1.51 4.13
C ASN A 21 2.37 1.02 5.41
N ALA A 22 2.96 1.94 6.17
CA ALA A 22 3.33 1.70 7.54
C ALA A 22 3.15 2.93 8.40
N TYR A 23 2.84 2.72 9.68
CA TYR A 23 2.71 3.79 10.66
C TYR A 23 3.25 3.39 12.03
N SER A 24 3.51 4.39 12.87
CA SER A 24 3.84 4.20 14.28
C SER A 24 2.95 5.04 15.19
N TRP A 25 2.93 4.68 16.46
CA TRP A 25 2.27 5.46 17.52
C TRP A 25 2.86 6.85 17.72
N THR A 26 4.05 7.15 17.18
CA THR A 26 4.64 8.50 17.21
C THR A 26 4.17 9.37 16.04
N LEU A 27 3.03 9.04 15.43
CA LEU A 27 2.42 9.72 14.27
C LEU A 27 3.33 9.76 13.03
N TRP A 28 4.27 8.82 12.93
CA TRP A 28 5.05 8.62 11.72
C TRP A 28 4.25 7.77 10.75
N GLY A 29 4.26 8.14 9.47
CA GLY A 29 3.69 7.37 8.38
C GLY A 29 4.68 7.26 7.22
N GLN A 30 4.64 6.14 6.51
CA GLN A 30 5.38 5.92 5.27
C GLN A 30 4.58 5.04 4.32
N GLU A 31 4.71 5.31 3.03
CA GLU A 31 3.96 4.64 1.98
C GLU A 31 4.87 4.45 0.77
N ARG A 32 4.64 3.38 0.01
CA ARG A 32 5.27 3.20 -1.31
C ARG A 32 4.35 2.47 -2.27
N LEU A 33 4.50 2.78 -3.54
CA LEU A 33 3.92 2.06 -4.65
C LEU A 33 5.03 1.25 -5.32
N LEU A 34 4.84 -0.05 -5.46
CA LEU A 34 5.71 -0.91 -6.25
C LEU A 34 4.97 -1.43 -7.47
N VAL A 35 5.70 -1.55 -8.56
CA VAL A 35 5.24 -2.07 -9.85
C VAL A 35 6.19 -3.18 -10.24
N ASN A 36 5.69 -4.41 -10.31
CA ASN A 36 6.51 -5.61 -10.52
C ASN A 36 7.71 -5.70 -9.55
N GLY A 37 7.51 -5.29 -8.29
CA GLY A 37 8.54 -5.26 -7.25
C GLY A 37 9.48 -4.05 -7.30
N GLU A 38 9.41 -3.20 -8.32
CA GLU A 38 10.21 -1.97 -8.41
C GLU A 38 9.46 -0.79 -7.79
N GLN A 39 10.14 0.00 -6.97
CA GLN A 39 9.53 1.16 -6.33
C GLN A 39 9.27 2.27 -7.36
N ALA A 40 8.00 2.49 -7.70
CA ALA A 40 7.57 3.60 -8.55
C ALA A 40 7.48 4.90 -7.76
N HIS A 41 6.92 4.84 -6.54
CA HIS A 41 6.78 6.01 -5.65
C HIS A 41 7.05 5.63 -4.21
N ALA A 42 7.56 6.59 -3.45
CA ALA A 42 7.68 6.46 -2.02
C ALA A 42 7.55 7.81 -1.33
N SER A 43 7.06 7.76 -0.11
CA SER A 43 6.79 8.95 0.69
C SER A 43 6.79 8.59 2.16
N ASN A 44 7.21 9.53 3.00
CA ASN A 44 7.20 9.35 4.44
C ASN A 44 7.13 10.70 5.15
N GLY A 45 6.82 10.67 6.44
CA GLY A 45 6.81 11.86 7.29
C GLY A 45 5.90 11.74 8.50
N ARG A 46 5.90 12.80 9.32
CA ARG A 46 4.94 12.95 10.42
C ARG A 46 3.58 13.36 9.87
N MET A 47 2.50 12.84 10.47
CA MET A 47 1.11 13.21 10.14
C MET A 47 0.71 13.00 8.66
N ARG A 48 1.26 11.97 8.02
CA ARG A 48 0.88 11.53 6.66
C ARG A 48 -0.26 10.52 6.75
N PHE A 49 -1.46 10.88 6.27
CA PHE A 49 -2.68 10.07 6.44
C PHE A 49 -3.40 9.68 5.13
N SER A 50 -2.97 10.20 3.97
CA SER A 50 -3.60 9.92 2.68
C SER A 50 -2.68 10.27 1.52
N GLN A 51 -2.63 9.43 0.49
CA GLN A 51 -1.95 9.73 -0.77
C GLN A 51 -2.73 9.26 -1.98
N LYS A 52 -2.47 9.96 -3.09
CA LYS A 52 -3.01 9.69 -4.41
C LYS A 52 -1.85 9.61 -5.39
N TYR A 53 -1.66 8.45 -6.00
CA TYR A 53 -0.74 8.26 -7.11
C TYR A 53 -1.54 8.20 -8.41
N ARG A 54 -0.98 8.74 -9.50
CA ARG A 54 -1.60 8.83 -10.82
C ARG A 54 -0.55 8.40 -11.84
N GLU A 55 -0.64 7.16 -12.27
CA GLU A 55 0.35 6.56 -13.18
C GLU A 55 -0.28 6.31 -14.55
N PRO A 56 -0.07 7.16 -15.55
CA PRO A 56 -0.66 6.99 -16.88
C PRO A 56 0.00 5.87 -17.71
N TRP A 57 1.20 5.39 -17.33
CA TRP A 57 1.96 4.38 -18.09
C TRP A 57 1.71 2.94 -17.66
N LEU A 58 0.90 2.71 -16.63
CA LEU A 58 0.64 1.36 -16.10
C LEU A 58 -0.44 0.59 -16.86
N THR A 59 -1.06 1.22 -17.87
CA THR A 59 -1.97 0.53 -18.78
C THR A 59 -1.23 0.00 -20.01
N PRO A 60 -1.50 -1.23 -20.47
CA PRO A 60 -0.81 -1.85 -21.63
C PRO A 60 -0.89 -1.03 -22.92
N PHE A 61 -1.85 -0.11 -23.01
CA PHE A 61 -2.13 0.70 -24.20
C PHE A 61 -1.94 2.21 -23.98
N GLY A 62 -1.51 2.66 -22.79
CA GLY A 62 -1.24 4.08 -22.50
C GLY A 62 -2.46 5.01 -22.44
N ASP A 63 -3.67 4.48 -22.60
CA ASP A 63 -4.91 5.27 -22.60
C ASP A 63 -5.57 5.39 -21.22
N GLY A 64 -4.99 4.74 -20.21
CA GLY A 64 -5.63 4.64 -18.92
C GLY A 64 -4.84 5.08 -17.69
N GLU A 65 -5.55 5.73 -16.75
CA GLU A 65 -5.00 6.38 -15.56
C GLU A 65 -5.17 5.46 -14.34
N LEU A 66 -4.07 4.88 -13.85
CA LEU A 66 -4.08 4.16 -12.58
C LEU A 66 -4.18 5.15 -11.42
N LYS A 67 -5.25 5.06 -10.62
CA LYS A 67 -5.43 5.84 -9.40
C LYS A 67 -5.32 4.93 -8.19
N VAL A 68 -4.29 5.14 -7.40
CA VAL A 68 -4.16 4.50 -6.09
C VAL A 68 -4.60 5.47 -5.03
N TRP A 69 -5.57 5.08 -4.20
CA TRP A 69 -6.04 5.86 -3.08
C TRP A 69 -5.86 5.11 -1.77
N LEU A 70 -4.99 5.63 -0.92
CA LEU A 70 -4.80 5.15 0.43
C LEU A 70 -5.45 6.12 1.40
N ARG A 71 -6.39 5.65 2.22
CA ARG A 71 -7.10 6.47 3.20
C ARG A 71 -7.08 5.80 4.56
N SER A 72 -6.47 6.47 5.53
CA SER A 72 -6.67 6.13 6.94
C SER A 72 -8.09 6.50 7.36
N THR A 73 -8.80 5.57 7.97
CA THR A 73 -10.02 5.82 8.74
C THR A 73 -9.68 5.75 10.24
N THR A 74 -10.66 6.05 11.10
CA THR A 74 -10.50 5.96 12.56
C THR A 74 -10.13 4.55 13.05
N THR A 75 -10.48 3.50 12.27
CA THR A 75 -10.33 2.10 12.70
C THR A 75 -9.50 1.24 11.75
N LYS A 76 -9.25 1.69 10.52
CA LYS A 76 -8.54 0.90 9.51
C LYS A 76 -7.95 1.77 8.41
N ILE A 77 -6.96 1.26 7.72
CA ILE A 77 -6.50 1.84 6.45
C ILE A 77 -7.22 1.11 5.32
N ARG A 78 -7.75 1.90 4.37
CA ARG A 78 -8.35 1.38 3.14
C ARG A 78 -7.48 1.77 1.97
N CYS A 79 -7.09 0.78 1.17
CA CYS A 79 -6.49 0.98 -0.14
C CYS A 79 -7.53 0.63 -1.20
N SER A 80 -7.75 1.55 -2.14
CA SER A 80 -8.55 1.31 -3.34
C SER A 80 -7.71 1.69 -4.56
N VAL A 81 -7.70 0.82 -5.55
CA VAL A 81 -7.05 1.04 -6.83
C VAL A 81 -8.12 1.13 -7.90
N PHE A 82 -8.02 2.13 -8.76
CA PHE A 82 -8.93 2.30 -9.90
C PHE A 82 -8.11 2.32 -11.19
N LEU A 83 -8.60 1.63 -12.19
CA LEU A 83 -8.09 1.66 -13.56
C LEU A 83 -9.20 2.19 -14.44
N ASP A 84 -8.99 3.33 -15.09
CA ASP A 84 -9.99 3.96 -15.98
C ASP A 84 -11.36 4.22 -15.33
N GLY A 85 -11.33 4.44 -14.01
CA GLY A 85 -12.52 4.68 -13.20
C GLY A 85 -13.17 3.41 -12.66
N GLU A 86 -12.75 2.22 -13.10
CA GLU A 86 -13.20 0.93 -12.56
C GLU A 86 -12.36 0.51 -11.36
N GLU A 87 -12.99 0.08 -10.27
CA GLU A 87 -12.27 -0.40 -9.08
C GLU A 87 -11.64 -1.77 -9.35
N VAL A 88 -10.32 -1.86 -9.14
CA VAL A 88 -9.57 -3.11 -9.22
C VAL A 88 -9.56 -3.75 -7.82
N PRO A 89 -10.13 -4.96 -7.66
CA PRO A 89 -10.12 -5.64 -6.37
C PRO A 89 -8.70 -6.06 -6.00
N ALA A 90 -8.35 -5.94 -4.73
CA ALA A 90 -7.09 -6.47 -4.23
C ALA A 90 -7.06 -8.01 -4.34
N THR A 91 -5.98 -8.56 -4.90
CA THR A 91 -5.75 -10.00 -4.98
C THR A 91 -5.28 -10.58 -3.66
N ALA A 92 -4.54 -9.79 -2.89
CA ALA A 92 -4.07 -10.15 -1.57
C ALA A 92 -3.90 -8.92 -0.67
N MET A 93 -3.95 -9.15 0.63
CA MET A 93 -3.56 -8.19 1.65
C MET A 93 -2.60 -8.88 2.60
N TYR A 94 -1.55 -8.17 3.02
CA TYR A 94 -0.55 -8.66 3.95
C TYR A 94 -0.40 -7.66 5.09
N ALA A 95 0.01 -8.17 6.25
CA ALA A 95 0.32 -7.37 7.41
C ALA A 95 1.64 -7.80 8.02
N THR A 96 2.30 -6.87 8.69
CA THR A 96 3.52 -7.15 9.45
C THR A 96 3.75 -6.09 10.53
N ASN A 97 4.52 -6.46 11.54
CA ASN A 97 5.00 -5.57 12.57
C ASN A 97 6.52 -5.72 12.64
N TRP A 98 7.25 -4.61 12.65
CA TRP A 98 8.71 -4.66 12.76
C TRP A 98 9.26 -3.50 13.58
N GLN A 99 10.53 -3.63 13.95
CA GLN A 99 11.30 -2.56 14.55
C GLN A 99 12.36 -2.10 13.56
N GLY A 100 12.33 -0.83 13.18
CA GLY A 100 13.28 -0.27 12.22
C GLY A 100 13.38 1.26 12.28
N PRO A 101 14.34 1.85 11.55
CA PRO A 101 14.39 3.29 11.35
C PRO A 101 13.23 3.79 10.48
N ALA A 102 12.92 5.08 10.59
CA ALA A 102 11.95 5.74 9.73
C ALA A 102 12.33 5.61 8.24
N GLY A 103 11.37 5.28 7.38
CA GLY A 103 11.59 5.09 5.95
C GLY A 103 12.13 3.71 5.55
N SER A 104 12.40 2.82 6.52
CA SER A 104 12.79 1.43 6.24
C SER A 104 11.59 0.51 6.08
N TRP A 105 11.73 -0.50 5.24
CA TRP A 105 10.75 -1.55 5.02
C TRP A 105 11.31 -2.90 5.50
N PRO A 106 10.45 -3.80 5.99
CA PRO A 106 10.90 -5.13 6.38
C PRO A 106 11.26 -5.95 5.13
N THR A 107 12.01 -7.03 5.33
CA THR A 107 12.29 -8.00 4.28
C THR A 107 11.02 -8.74 3.88
N GLU A 108 11.00 -9.26 2.65
CA GLU A 108 9.81 -9.85 2.04
C GLU A 108 9.23 -11.05 2.83
N ASP A 109 10.08 -11.82 3.53
CA ASP A 109 9.70 -12.94 4.40
C ASP A 109 8.86 -12.52 5.62
N LYS A 110 8.85 -11.23 5.98
CA LYS A 110 8.13 -10.72 7.14
C LYS A 110 6.67 -10.40 6.86
N TRP A 111 6.26 -10.32 5.60
CA TRP A 111 4.88 -10.03 5.23
C TRP A 111 4.01 -11.27 5.37
N GLN A 112 2.96 -11.17 6.17
CA GLN A 112 2.03 -12.29 6.42
C GLN A 112 0.70 -12.03 5.73
N LYS A 113 0.33 -12.93 4.81
CA LYS A 113 -0.93 -12.85 4.09
C LYS A 113 -2.09 -12.89 5.07
N GLN A 114 -3.01 -11.95 4.93
CA GLN A 114 -4.19 -11.82 5.76
C GLN A 114 -5.38 -12.50 5.09
N PRO A 115 -6.26 -13.15 5.86
CA PRO A 115 -7.50 -13.69 5.34
C PRO A 115 -8.43 -12.56 4.88
N PRO A 116 -9.30 -12.80 3.87
CA PRO A 116 -10.26 -11.81 3.39
C PRO A 116 -11.11 -11.27 4.54
N GLY A 117 -11.17 -9.94 4.71
CA GLY A 117 -11.97 -9.28 5.74
C GLY A 117 -11.29 -9.08 7.11
N ALA A 118 -10.08 -9.57 7.33
CA ALA A 118 -9.31 -9.30 8.53
C ALA A 118 -8.71 -7.88 8.49
N GLY A 119 -9.52 -6.88 8.84
CA GLY A 119 -8.95 -5.60 9.27
C GLY A 119 -8.13 -5.86 10.53
N LEU A 120 -6.87 -5.42 10.54
CA LEU A 120 -6.03 -5.51 11.74
C LEU A 120 -6.75 -4.79 12.89
N ALA A 121 -7.22 -5.56 13.87
CA ALA A 121 -7.50 -5.03 15.19
C ALA A 121 -6.16 -4.57 15.77
N ALA A 122 -6.06 -3.28 16.08
CA ALA A 122 -4.95 -2.76 16.88
C ALA A 122 -4.99 -3.44 18.25
N ASN A 123 -4.06 -4.36 18.49
CA ASN A 123 -3.71 -4.83 19.84
C ASN A 123 -2.35 -4.24 20.22
#